data_AF-A0A1H3M9P8-F1
#
_entry.id   AF-A0A1H3M9P8-F1
#
_cell.length_a   1.000
_cell.length_b   1.000
_cell.length_c   1.000
_cell.angle_alpha   90.00
_cell.angle_beta   90.00
_cell.angle_gamma   90.00
#
_symmetry.space_group_name_H-M   'P 1'
#
loop_
_entity.id
_entity.type
_entity.pdbx_description
1 polymer ?
#
loop_
_entity_poly.entity_id
_entity_poly.type
_entity_poly.pdbx_seq_one_letter_code
_entity_poly.pdbx_strand_id
1 'polypeptide(L)'
;MKKLQRSIKTKSNPDYTAILNQFCNEKNYYGVLLVDHDTYDDLFCKHRNFVIVPIPKQLNYHDKLIVAPSAIKRETALALEYGSLFVVYDVLENHHDEIEGLQPGYSIIILNYLYQLTDDIVNGKKEPLRFELPPADRLQ
;
A
#
# COMPACT_ATOMS: atom_id res chain seq x y z
N MET A 1 11.18 40.25 -33.84
CA MET A 1 10.13 40.01 -32.82
C MET A 1 10.20 38.57 -32.37
N LYS A 2 10.52 38.31 -31.09
CA LYS A 2 10.57 36.96 -30.49
C LYS A 2 9.14 36.44 -30.30
N LYS A 3 8.85 35.23 -30.78
CA LYS A 3 7.70 34.45 -30.28
C LYS A 3 8.16 33.56 -29.14
N LEU A 4 7.54 33.79 -27.99
CA LEU A 4 7.79 33.18 -26.70
C LEU A 4 6.80 32.01 -26.51
N GLN A 5 7.32 30.87 -26.02
CA GLN A 5 6.64 29.82 -25.25
C GLN A 5 5.60 28.95 -25.98
N ARG A 6 5.45 27.65 -25.68
CA ARG A 6 5.57 26.98 -24.37
C ARG A 6 6.28 25.64 -24.49
N SER A 7 7.32 25.45 -23.69
CA SER A 7 7.78 24.12 -23.32
C SER A 7 6.73 23.49 -22.43
N ILE A 8 6.12 22.39 -22.88
CA ILE A 8 5.36 21.50 -22.01
C ILE A 8 6.42 20.82 -21.13
N LYS A 9 6.70 21.38 -19.95
CA LYS A 9 7.35 20.63 -18.88
C LYS A 9 6.30 19.62 -18.40
N THR A 10 6.32 18.42 -18.97
CA THR A 10 5.82 17.22 -18.30
C THR A 10 6.50 17.17 -16.95
N LYS A 11 5.81 17.61 -15.88
CA LYS A 11 6.21 17.32 -14.51
C LYS A 11 6.32 15.80 -14.46
N SER A 12 7.53 15.27 -14.31
CA SER A 12 7.67 13.86 -13.94
C SER A 12 6.91 13.70 -12.64
N ASN A 13 5.90 12.82 -12.58
CA ASN A 13 5.36 12.41 -11.29
C ASN A 13 6.54 11.94 -10.44
N PRO A 14 6.77 12.57 -9.26
CA PRO A 14 7.83 12.14 -8.37
C PRO A 14 7.55 10.70 -7.94
N ASP A 15 8.59 9.88 -7.88
CA ASP A 15 8.51 8.53 -7.32
C ASP A 15 8.56 8.64 -5.79
N TYR A 16 7.49 8.24 -5.13
CA TYR A 16 7.36 8.30 -3.67
C TYR A 16 7.95 7.08 -2.95
N THR A 17 8.42 6.07 -3.68
CA THR A 17 8.83 4.77 -3.12
C THR A 17 9.90 4.90 -2.04
N ALA A 18 10.93 5.71 -2.28
CA ALA A 18 12.02 5.90 -1.31
C ALA A 18 11.53 6.54 0.01
N ILE A 19 10.67 7.55 -0.10
CA ILE A 19 10.12 8.26 1.06
C ILE A 19 9.21 7.33 1.87
N LEU A 20 8.36 6.56 1.19
CA LEU A 20 7.46 5.60 1.85
C LEU A 20 8.23 4.49 2.57
N ASN A 21 9.27 3.95 1.95
CA ASN A 21 10.12 2.94 2.58
C ASN A 21 10.84 3.50 3.81
N GLN A 22 11.38 4.72 3.72
CA GLN A 22 11.99 5.37 4.88
C GLN A 22 10.97 5.54 6.01
N PHE A 23 9.77 6.03 5.70
CA PHE A 23 8.71 6.22 6.68
C PHE A 23 8.28 4.90 7.33
N CYS A 24 8.14 3.81 6.56
CA CYS A 24 7.86 2.48 7.12
C CYS A 24 8.95 2.02 8.10
N ASN A 25 10.22 2.22 7.75
CA ASN A 25 11.33 1.86 8.64
C ASN A 25 11.30 2.66 9.94
N GLU A 26 11.06 3.98 9.87
CA GLU A 26 10.98 4.85 11.05
C GLU A 26 9.81 4.50 11.97
N LYS A 27 8.68 4.03 11.40
CA LYS A 27 7.49 3.65 12.15
C LYS A 27 7.41 2.17 12.51
N ASN A 28 8.40 1.38 12.12
CA ASN A 28 8.40 -0.08 12.24
C ASN A 28 7.13 -0.72 11.63
N TYR A 29 6.77 -0.28 10.43
CA TYR A 29 5.74 -0.89 9.60
C TYR A 29 6.36 -1.96 8.71
N TYR A 30 5.57 -2.95 8.31
CA TYR A 30 6.02 -4.07 7.48
C TYR A 30 6.66 -3.59 6.16
N GLY A 31 6.04 -2.59 5.52
CA GLY A 31 6.58 -2.02 4.29
C GLY A 31 5.52 -1.36 3.42
N VAL A 32 5.86 -1.24 2.13
CA VAL A 32 5.02 -0.64 1.09
C VAL A 32 4.59 -1.72 0.11
N LEU A 33 3.28 -1.86 -0.06
CA LEU A 33 2.67 -2.67 -1.11
C LEU A 33 2.24 -1.74 -2.26
N LEU A 34 2.86 -1.94 -3.41
CA LEU A 34 2.52 -1.24 -4.64
C LEU A 34 1.44 -2.03 -5.39
N VAL A 35 0.35 -1.36 -5.71
CA VAL A 35 -0.77 -1.93 -6.48
C VAL A 35 -1.08 -1.05 -7.69
N ASP A 36 -1.84 -1.56 -8.64
CA ASP A 36 -2.41 -0.74 -9.72
C ASP A 36 -3.45 0.25 -9.17
N HIS A 37 -3.80 1.25 -9.98
CA HIS A 37 -4.70 2.32 -9.57
C HIS A 37 -6.11 1.80 -9.23
N ASP A 38 -6.63 0.84 -9.98
CA ASP A 38 -7.98 0.32 -9.78
C ASP A 38 -8.06 -0.46 -8.47
N THR A 39 -7.06 -1.31 -8.19
CA THR A 39 -6.94 -2.02 -6.91
C THR A 39 -6.82 -1.04 -5.74
N TYR A 40 -6.03 0.04 -5.88
CA TYR A 40 -5.92 1.06 -4.83
C TYR A 40 -7.25 1.77 -4.57
N ASP A 41 -7.95 2.19 -5.63
CA ASP A 41 -9.24 2.89 -5.52
C ASP A 41 -10.30 2.01 -4.85
N ASP A 42 -10.34 0.72 -5.18
CA ASP A 42 -11.26 -0.23 -4.54
C ASP A 42 -11.00 -0.40 -3.04
N LEU A 43 -9.73 -0.45 -2.63
CA LEU A 43 -9.35 -0.49 -1.22
C LEU A 43 -9.67 0.83 -0.51
N PHE A 44 -9.36 1.95 -1.15
CA PHE A 44 -9.57 3.30 -0.60
C PHE A 44 -11.06 3.62 -0.42
N CYS A 45 -11.88 3.28 -1.42
CA CYS A 45 -13.33 3.43 -1.38
C CYS A 45 -14.03 2.35 -0.56
N LYS A 46 -13.27 1.38 -0.02
CA LYS A 46 -13.77 0.24 0.77
C LYS A 46 -14.75 -0.64 0.01
N HIS A 47 -14.66 -0.67 -1.31
CA HIS A 47 -15.38 -1.64 -2.15
C HIS A 47 -14.75 -3.04 -2.02
N ARG A 48 -13.46 -3.08 -1.71
CA ARG A 48 -12.68 -4.30 -1.45
C ARG A 48 -11.84 -4.09 -0.20
N ASN A 49 -11.56 -5.16 0.53
CA ASN A 49 -10.73 -5.14 1.73
C ASN A 49 -9.60 -6.17 1.68
N PHE A 50 -9.24 -6.65 0.49
CA PHE A 50 -8.18 -7.64 0.33
C PHE A 50 -7.34 -7.35 -0.90
N VAL A 51 -6.12 -7.87 -0.91
CA VAL A 51 -5.20 -7.86 -2.05
C VAL A 51 -4.70 -9.26 -2.33
N ILE A 52 -4.38 -9.54 -3.58
CA ILE A 52 -3.73 -10.79 -3.98
C ILE A 52 -2.29 -10.46 -4.34
N VAL A 53 -1.35 -11.07 -3.63
CA VAL A 53 0.09 -10.81 -3.79
C VAL A 53 0.89 -12.10 -3.64
N PRO A 54 2.14 -12.16 -4.16
CA PRO A 54 3.04 -13.25 -3.83
C PRO A 54 3.19 -13.41 -2.31
N ILE A 55 3.34 -14.65 -1.83
CA ILE A 55 3.41 -14.93 -0.39
C ILE A 55 4.49 -14.04 0.27
N PRO A 56 4.11 -13.17 1.21
CA PRO A 56 5.03 -12.25 1.86
C PRO A 56 5.99 -12.99 2.79
N LYS A 57 7.21 -12.48 2.94
CA LYS A 57 8.15 -12.99 3.95
C LYS A 57 7.77 -12.39 5.31
N GLN A 58 7.01 -13.14 6.11
CA GLN A 58 6.71 -12.81 7.52
C GLN A 58 5.74 -11.63 7.69
N LEU A 59 4.57 -11.69 7.07
CA LEU A 59 3.47 -10.76 7.34
C LEU A 59 2.51 -11.38 8.36
N ASN A 60 2.25 -10.69 9.46
CA ASN A 60 1.45 -11.18 10.57
C ASN A 60 0.17 -10.37 10.75
N TYR A 61 -0.76 -10.96 11.50
CA TYR A 61 -1.91 -10.24 12.05
C TYR A 61 -1.46 -8.97 12.78
N HIS A 62 -2.17 -7.85 12.55
CA HIS A 62 -1.88 -6.51 13.08
C HIS A 62 -0.64 -5.81 12.53
N ASP A 63 0.10 -6.42 11.60
CA ASP A 63 1.15 -5.69 10.90
C ASP A 63 0.55 -4.52 10.12
N LYS A 64 1.22 -3.37 10.21
CA LYS A 64 0.84 -2.16 9.48
C LYS A 64 1.64 -2.09 8.20
N LEU A 65 0.99 -1.76 7.10
CA LEU A 65 1.63 -1.58 5.81
C LEU A 65 0.95 -0.46 5.02
N ILE A 66 1.74 0.16 4.15
CA ILE A 66 1.24 1.20 3.25
C ILE A 66 0.83 0.52 1.96
N VAL A 67 -0.38 0.76 1.50
CA VAL A 67 -0.77 0.42 0.11
C VAL A 67 -0.76 1.70 -0.69
N ALA A 68 -0.02 1.72 -1.79
CA ALA A 68 0.11 2.90 -2.66
C ALA A 68 -0.12 2.56 -4.13
N PRO A 69 -0.80 3.45 -4.89
CA PRO A 69 -0.96 3.27 -6.32
C PRO A 69 0.39 3.42 -7.02
N SER A 70 0.63 2.58 -8.02
CA SER A 70 1.90 2.50 -8.71
C SER A 70 1.75 2.46 -10.22
N ALA A 71 2.83 2.81 -10.91
CA ALA A 71 2.98 2.57 -12.34
C ALA A 71 4.31 1.86 -12.62
N ILE A 72 4.31 0.98 -13.62
CA ILE A 72 5.52 0.32 -14.09
C ILE A 72 6.23 1.24 -15.09
N LYS A 73 7.48 1.58 -14.80
CA LYS A 73 8.36 2.33 -15.70
C LYS A 73 9.70 1.62 -15.79
N ARG A 74 10.06 1.16 -17.00
CA ARG A 74 11.32 0.43 -17.25
C ARG A 74 11.48 -0.75 -16.27
N GLU A 75 10.45 -1.60 -16.19
CA GLU A 75 10.43 -2.81 -15.34
C GLU A 75 10.47 -2.55 -13.83
N THR A 76 10.39 -1.29 -13.39
CA THR A 76 10.34 -0.93 -11.98
C THR A 76 8.97 -0.34 -11.66
N ALA A 77 8.33 -0.83 -10.61
CA ALA A 77 7.12 -0.20 -10.06
C ALA A 77 7.53 1.03 -9.24
N LEU A 78 6.86 2.16 -9.50
CA LEU A 78 7.10 3.42 -8.81
C LEU A 78 5.80 3.88 -8.15
N ALA A 79 5.86 4.24 -6.87
CA ALA A 79 4.73 4.83 -6.16
C ALA A 79 4.40 6.20 -6.77
N LEU A 80 3.14 6.39 -7.16
CA LEU A 80 2.64 7.63 -7.74
C LEU A 80 2.21 8.64 -6.69
N GLU A 81 1.86 8.16 -5.49
CA GLU A 81 1.34 8.94 -4.37
C GLU A 81 1.75 8.29 -3.04
N TYR A 82 1.47 8.95 -1.91
CA TYR A 82 1.75 8.38 -0.59
C TYR A 82 0.87 7.17 -0.23
N GLY A 83 -0.30 7.03 -0.86
CA GLY A 83 -1.22 5.94 -0.56
C GLY A 83 -1.92 6.07 0.78
N SER A 84 -2.28 4.93 1.36
CA SER A 84 -2.98 4.84 2.64
C SER A 84 -2.36 3.80 3.55
N LEU A 85 -2.44 4.02 4.86
CA LEU A 85 -2.04 3.04 5.86
C LEU A 85 -3.17 2.03 6.08
N PHE A 86 -2.80 0.75 6.05
CA PHE A 86 -3.66 -0.37 6.37
C PHE A 86 -3.05 -1.18 7.50
N VAL A 87 -3.89 -2.03 8.08
CA VAL A 87 -3.49 -3.06 9.02
C VAL A 87 -3.97 -4.41 8.53
N VAL A 88 -3.11 -5.41 8.68
CA VAL A 88 -3.41 -6.80 8.32
C VAL A 88 -4.41 -7.35 9.31
N TYR A 89 -5.54 -7.79 8.77
CA TYR A 89 -6.58 -8.50 9.51
C TYR A 89 -6.44 -10.02 9.36
N ASP A 90 -6.02 -10.51 8.21
CA ASP A 90 -5.78 -11.94 7.99
C ASP A 90 -4.86 -12.15 6.77
N VAL A 91 -4.22 -13.30 6.70
CA VAL A 91 -3.40 -13.73 5.57
C VAL A 91 -3.72 -15.19 5.25
N LEU A 92 -4.27 -15.43 4.06
CA LEU A 92 -4.52 -16.76 3.54
C LEU A 92 -3.43 -17.10 2.52
N GLU A 93 -2.47 -17.92 2.91
CA GLU A 93 -1.35 -18.35 2.06
C GLU A 93 -1.72 -19.61 1.26
N ASN A 94 -1.43 -19.58 -0.04
CA ASN A 94 -1.68 -20.70 -0.95
C ASN A 94 -0.36 -21.29 -1.42
N HIS A 95 0.17 -22.25 -0.66
CA HIS A 95 1.45 -22.90 -0.95
C HIS A 95 1.30 -24.03 -1.99
N HIS A 96 0.20 -24.77 -1.94
CA HIS A 96 -0.04 -26.00 -2.69
C HIS A 96 -1.49 -26.12 -3.23
N ASP A 97 -2.10 -25.01 -3.66
CA ASP A 97 -3.45 -24.99 -4.25
C ASP A 97 -4.56 -25.29 -3.22
N GLU A 98 -4.36 -24.84 -1.97
CA GLU A 98 -5.35 -24.90 -0.89
C GLU A 98 -6.53 -23.96 -1.11
N ILE A 99 -6.38 -22.94 -1.97
CA ILE A 99 -7.38 -21.90 -2.25
C ILE A 99 -7.80 -21.98 -3.72
N GLU A 100 -9.05 -22.38 -3.96
CA GLU A 100 -9.62 -22.51 -5.30
C GLU A 100 -9.51 -21.19 -6.09
N GLY A 101 -8.94 -21.27 -7.29
CA GLY A 101 -8.80 -20.13 -8.20
C GLY A 101 -7.63 -19.19 -7.89
N LEU A 102 -6.82 -19.50 -6.86
CA LEU A 102 -5.59 -18.78 -6.57
C LEU A 102 -4.37 -19.58 -7.01
N GLN A 103 -3.44 -18.94 -7.70
CA GLN A 103 -2.19 -19.60 -8.10
C GLN A 103 -1.33 -19.96 -6.88
N PRO A 104 -0.71 -21.15 -6.82
CA PRO A 104 0.29 -21.46 -5.80
C PRO A 104 1.43 -20.45 -5.76
N GLY A 105 1.87 -20.09 -4.55
CA GLY A 105 2.87 -19.04 -4.31
C GLY A 105 2.27 -17.63 -4.15
N TYR A 106 0.94 -17.50 -4.19
CA TYR A 106 0.22 -16.26 -3.87
C TYR A 106 -0.53 -16.38 -2.55
N SER A 107 -0.95 -15.23 -2.04
CA SER A 107 -1.73 -15.09 -0.82
C SER A 107 -2.84 -14.07 -1.01
N ILE A 108 -3.92 -14.23 -0.26
CA ILE A 108 -4.94 -13.19 -0.05
C ILE A 108 -4.61 -12.52 1.28
N ILE A 109 -4.28 -11.23 1.24
CA ILE A 109 -4.10 -10.42 2.45
C ILE A 109 -5.37 -9.63 2.67
N ILE A 110 -6.03 -9.84 3.80
CA ILE A 110 -7.20 -9.08 4.22
C ILE A 110 -6.72 -7.88 5.04
N LEU A 111 -7.16 -6.69 4.66
CA LEU A 111 -6.67 -5.41 5.11
C LEU A 111 -7.82 -4.56 5.66
N ASN A 112 -7.58 -3.90 6.80
CA ASN A 112 -8.44 -2.86 7.30
C ASN A 112 -7.80 -1.49 7.05
N TYR A 113 -8.56 -0.59 6.42
CA TYR A 113 -8.16 0.79 6.21
C TYR A 113 -8.02 1.53 7.54
N LEU A 114 -6.91 2.25 7.74
CA LEU A 114 -6.72 3.14 8.89
C LEU A 114 -6.91 4.60 8.49
N TYR A 115 -6.05 5.13 7.63
CA TYR A 115 -6.11 6.52 7.17
C TYR A 115 -5.25 6.74 5.92
N GLN A 116 -5.58 7.79 5.16
CA GLN A 116 -4.80 8.25 4.02
C GLN A 116 -3.54 8.99 4.48
N LEU A 117 -2.41 8.71 3.84
CA LEU A 117 -1.17 9.42 4.12
C LEU A 117 -1.15 10.78 3.40
N THR A 118 -0.61 11.78 4.09
CA THR A 118 -0.41 13.13 3.55
C THR A 118 1.04 13.54 3.74
N ASP A 119 1.48 14.57 3.00
CA ASP A 119 2.81 15.17 3.18
C ASP A 119 3.09 15.51 4.65
N ASP A 120 2.08 16.05 5.35
CA ASP A 120 2.22 16.43 6.76
C ASP A 120 2.43 15.22 7.68
N ILE A 121 1.79 14.07 7.40
CA ILE A 121 1.97 12.85 8.19
C ILE A 121 3.35 12.26 7.93
N VAL A 122 3.73 12.14 6.66
CA VAL A 122 4.99 11.53 6.24
C VAL A 122 6.19 12.35 6.70
N ASN A 123 6.08 13.69 6.68
CA ASN A 123 7.12 14.59 7.16
C ASN A 123 7.03 14.90 8.67
N GLY A 124 6.17 14.19 9.43
CA GLY A 124 6.08 14.33 10.88
C GLY A 124 5.50 15.67 11.39
N LYS A 125 4.88 16.47 10.51
CA LYS A 125 4.19 17.72 10.87
C LYS A 125 2.83 17.48 11.53
N LYS A 126 2.25 16.29 11.33
CA LYS A 126 0.96 15.89 11.89
C LYS A 126 1.01 14.44 12.38
N GLU A 127 0.53 14.20 13.60
CA GLU A 127 0.28 12.83 14.05
C GLU A 127 -1.02 12.27 13.46
N PRO A 128 -1.02 11.02 12.99
CA PRO A 128 -2.23 10.38 12.52
C PRO A 128 -3.20 10.11 13.68
N LEU A 129 -4.50 10.14 13.37
CA LEU A 129 -5.53 9.70 14.32
C LEU A 129 -5.31 8.21 14.64
N ARG A 130 -5.15 7.88 15.92
CA ARG A 130 -4.97 6.50 16.36
C ARG A 130 -6.30 5.76 16.25
N PHE A 131 -6.34 4.77 15.35
CA PHE A 131 -7.37 3.73 15.38
C PHE A 131 -6.85 2.54 16.18
N GLU A 132 -7.57 2.19 17.26
CA GLU A 132 -7.36 0.94 17.97
C GLU A 132 -8.26 -0.11 17.35
N LEU A 133 -7.65 -1.17 16.82
CA LEU A 133 -8.41 -2.36 16.42
C LEU A 133 -8.86 -3.10 17.68
N PRO A 134 -10.06 -3.72 17.66
CA PRO A 134 -10.41 -4.64 18.72
C PRO A 134 -9.36 -5.76 18.83
N PRO A 135 -9.11 -6.28 20.05
CA PRO A 135 -8.23 -7.42 20.23
C PRO A 135 -8.70 -8.60 19.37
N ALA A 136 -7.77 -9.49 18.97
CA ALA A 136 -8.09 -10.78 18.34
C ALA A 136 -8.80 -11.70 19.34
N ASP A 137 -10.02 -11.37 19.74
CA ASP A 137 -10.82 -12.26 20.56
C ASP A 137 -11.61 -13.23 19.66
N ARG A 138 -11.08 -14.46 19.63
CA ARG A 138 -11.77 -15.76 19.50
C ARG A 138 -12.44 -16.07 18.15
N LEU A 139 -11.60 -16.42 17.17
CA LEU A 139 -11.93 -17.52 16.26
C LEU A 139 -11.41 -18.82 16.92
N GLN A 140 -12.16 -19.31 17.92
CA GLN A 140 -12.09 -20.71 18.38
C GLN A 140 -13.25 -21.46 17.75
#